data_AF-A0A821TCC2-F1
#
_entry.id   AF-A0A821TCC2-F1
#
_cell.length_a   1.000
_cell.length_b   1.000
_cell.length_c   1.000
_cell.angle_alpha   90.00
_cell.angle_beta   90.00
_cell.angle_gamma   90.00
#
_symmetry.space_group_name_H-M   'P 1'
#
loop_
_entity.id
_entity.type
_entity.pdbx_description
1 polymer ?
#
loop_
_entity_poly.entity_id
_entity_poly.type
_entity_poly.pdbx_seq_one_letter_code
_entity_poly.pdbx_strand_id
1 'polypeptide(L)' 'SSPSSQLKENALDVIRLFRVPDLQAILEYARLSRQGNKRELFERCRIVICSKLTPQLINRINQINLARINSTRP' A
#
# COMPACT_ATOMS: atom_id res chain seq x y z
N SER A 1 22.41 -2.91 3.11
CA SER A 1 21.13 -2.16 3.21
C SER A 1 20.51 -2.42 4.56
N SER A 2 19.97 -1.40 5.23
CA SER A 2 19.28 -1.58 6.51
C SER A 2 17.98 -2.38 6.33
N PRO A 3 17.59 -3.24 7.28
CA PRO A 3 16.37 -4.07 7.17
C PRO A 3 15.11 -3.23 6.93
N SER A 4 15.06 -2.00 7.45
CA SER A 4 13.97 -1.05 7.22
C SER A 4 13.86 -0.55 5.78
N SER A 5 14.96 -0.49 5.02
CA SER A 5 14.94 -0.07 3.61
C SER A 5 14.34 -1.16 2.73
N GLN A 6 14.70 -2.42 2.99
CA GLN A 6 14.22 -3.57 2.24
C GLN A 6 12.71 -3.78 2.42
N LEU A 7 12.19 -3.57 3.64
CA LEU A 7 10.75 -3.60 3.91
C LEU A 7 9.98 -2.50 3.16
N LYS A 8 10.55 -1.29 3.07
CA LYS A 8 9.96 -0.19 2.29
C LYS A 8 9.90 -0.55 0.81
N GLU A 9 11.00 -1.04 0.24
CA GLU A 9 11.04 -1.43 -1.17
C GLU A 9 10.04 -2.55 -1.49
N ASN A 10 9.96 -3.58 -0.64
CA ASN A 10 8.98 -4.66 -0.81
C ASN A 10 7.54 -4.14 -0.75
N ALA A 11 7.22 -3.26 0.21
CA ALA A 11 5.89 -2.66 0.30
C ALA A 11 5.56 -1.82 -0.95
N LEU A 12 6.53 -1.07 -1.47
CA LEU A 12 6.37 -0.28 -2.69
C LEU A 12 6.14 -1.15 -3.93
N ASP A 13 6.83 -2.28 -4.03
CA ASP A 13 6.65 -3.21 -5.15
C ASP A 13 5.23 -3.81 -5.15
N VAL A 14 4.76 -4.23 -3.98
CA VAL A 14 3.40 -4.75 -3.80
C VAL A 14 2.34 -3.71 -4.20
N ILE A 15 2.44 -2.48 -3.73
CA ILE A 15 1.44 -1.44 -4.02
C ILE A 15 1.49 -0.92 -5.47
N ARG A 16 2.54 -1.19 -6.25
CA ARG A 16 2.54 -0.89 -7.70
C ARG A 16 1.49 -1.73 -8.45
N LEU A 17 1.25 -2.94 -7.97
CA LEU A 17 0.27 -3.86 -8.54
C LEU A 17 -1.17 -3.56 -8.10
N PHE A 18 -1.36 -2.57 -7.22
CA PHE A 18 -2.66 -2.25 -6.64
C PHE A 18 -3.51 -1.42 -7.61
N ARG A 19 -4.82 -1.65 -7.57
CA ARG A 19 -5.81 -0.82 -8.28
C ARG A 19 -6.20 0.37 -7.41
N VAL A 20 -6.94 1.32 -7.99
CA VAL A 20 -7.48 2.49 -7.27
C VAL A 20 -8.14 2.12 -5.93
N PRO A 21 -9.06 1.14 -5.84
CA PRO A 21 -9.71 0.79 -4.56
C PRO A 21 -8.71 0.30 -3.50
N ASP A 22 -7.71 -0.48 -3.92
CA ASP A 22 -6.68 -0.99 -3.01
C ASP A 22 -5.82 0.15 -2.44
N LEU A 23 -5.43 1.11 -3.28
CA LEU A 23 -4.68 2.30 -2.87
C LEU A 23 -5.53 3.20 -1.95
N GLN A 24 -6.82 3.36 -2.25
CA GLN A 24 -7.75 4.09 -1.40
C GLN A 24 -7.90 3.44 -0.02
N ALA A 25 -7.92 2.11 0.07
CA ALA A 25 -8.00 1.39 1.33
C ALA A 25 -6.76 1.60 2.22
N ILE A 26 -5.56 1.72 1.62
CA ILE A 26 -4.34 2.09 2.35
C ILE A 26 -4.45 3.51 2.89
N LEU A 27 -4.87 4.46 2.05
CA LEU A 27 -5.00 5.87 2.44
C LEU A 27 -6.10 6.08 3.49
N GLU A 28 -7.19 5.34 3.40
CA GLU A 28 -8.25 5.32 4.40
C GLU A 28 -7.72 4.90 5.77
N TYR A 29 -6.95 3.80 5.80
CA TYR A 29 -6.31 3.31 7.02
C TYR A 29 -5.34 4.35 7.61
N ALA A 30 -4.61 5.05 6.74
CA ALA A 30 -3.71 6.13 7.11
C ALA A 30 -4.42 7.46 7.44
N ARG A 31 -5.76 7.51 7.40
CA ARG A 31 -6.59 8.72 7.58
C ARG A 31 -6.22 9.86 6.61
N LEU A 32 -5.89 9.50 5.37
CA LEU A 32 -5.55 10.43 4.29
C LEU A 32 -6.65 10.50 3.22
N SER A 33 -6.58 11.53 2.39
CA SER A 33 -7.54 11.73 1.30
C SER A 33 -7.47 10.58 0.27
N ARG A 34 -8.64 9.99 0.01
CA ARG A 34 -8.89 8.92 -0.98
C ARG A 34 -9.22 9.45 -2.38
N GLN A 35 -9.26 10.78 -2.56
CA GLN A 35 -9.59 11.40 -3.85
C GLN A 35 -8.35 11.55 -4.73
N GLY A 36 -8.50 11.32 -6.03
CA GLY A 36 -7.43 11.48 -7.01
C GLY A 36 -7.35 10.31 -7.98
N ASN A 37 -6.54 10.47 -9.02
CA ASN A 37 -6.27 9.40 -9.97
C ASN A 37 -5.31 8.35 -9.38
N LYS A 38 -5.15 7.21 -10.07
CA LYS A 38 -4.27 6.11 -9.60
C LYS A 38 -2.85 6.58 -9.25
N ARG A 39 -2.29 7.50 -10.05
CA ARG A 39 -0.93 8.03 -9.85
C ARG A 39 -0.85 8.85 -8.57
N GLU A 40 -1.79 9.76 -8.34
CA GLU A 40 -1.83 10.58 -7.13
C GLU A 40 -1.99 9.74 -5.87
N LEU A 41 -2.88 8.74 -5.92
CA LEU A 41 -3.09 7.82 -4.80
C LEU A 41 -1.83 7.00 -4.53
N PHE A 42 -1.18 6.50 -5.57
CA PHE A 42 0.08 5.78 -5.46
C PHE A 42 1.20 6.64 -4.86
N GLU A 43 1.36 7.88 -5.32
CA GLU A 43 2.38 8.79 -4.76
C GLU A 43 2.11 9.09 -3.28
N ARG A 44 0.85 9.29 -2.87
CA ARG A 44 0.50 9.43 -1.45
C ARG A 44 0.82 8.18 -0.65
N CYS A 45 0.45 6.99 -1.13
CA CYS A 45 0.81 5.72 -0.48
C CYS A 45 2.34 5.58 -0.36
N ARG A 46 3.09 5.95 -1.41
CA ARG A 46 4.55 5.92 -1.41
C ARG A 46 5.14 6.84 -0.34
N ILE A 47 4.63 8.06 -0.20
CA ILE A 47 5.05 9.00 0.84
C ILE A 47 4.81 8.41 2.24
N VAL A 48 3.63 7.81 2.48
CA VAL A 48 3.32 7.18 3.77
C VAL A 48 4.29 6.03 4.07
N ILE A 49 4.55 5.16 3.10
CA ILE A 49 5.49 4.03 3.25
C ILE A 49 6.92 4.55 3.49
N CYS A 50 7.35 5.61 2.80
CA CYS A 50 8.69 6.15 3.00
C CYS A 50 8.86 6.88 4.33
N SER A 51 7.87 7.67 4.77
CA SER A 51 7.95 8.52 5.97
C SER A 51 7.53 7.81 7.25
N LYS A 52 6.52 6.94 7.22
CA LYS A 52 5.88 6.36 8.40
C LYS A 52 5.50 4.88 8.19
N LEU A 53 6.47 4.05 7.80
CA LEU A 53 6.25 2.62 7.70
C LEU A 53 6.11 2.01 9.10
N THR A 54 4.86 1.78 9.54
CA THR A 54 4.57 1.03 10.76
C THR A 54 4.31 -0.44 10.43
N PRO A 55 4.58 -1.37 11.36
CA PRO A 55 4.26 -2.79 11.16
C PRO A 55 2.76 -3.02 10.92
N GLN A 56 1.89 -2.17 11.48
CA GLN A 56 0.46 -2.21 11.24
C GLN A 56 0.09 -1.86 9.79
N LEU A 57 0.76 -0.86 9.20
CA LEU A 57 0.56 -0.48 7.80
C LEU A 57 1.03 -1.60 6.86
N ILE A 58 2.18 -2.23 7.15
CA ILE A 58 2.68 -3.38 6.39
C ILE A 58 1.66 -4.52 6.43
N ASN A 59 1.14 -4.85 7.62
CA ASN A 59 0.12 -5.87 7.75
C ASN A 59 -1.14 -5.54 6.94
N ARG A 60 -1.57 -4.28 6.93
CA ARG A 60 -2.71 -3.83 6.13
C ARG A 60 -2.48 -3.99 4.62
N ILE A 61 -1.29 -3.63 4.12
CA ILE A 61 -0.91 -3.83 2.71
C ILE A 61 -0.94 -5.32 2.36
N ASN A 62 -0.41 -6.18 3.23
CA ASN A 62 -0.42 -7.63 3.03
C ASN A 62 -1.85 -8.20 3.00
N GLN A 63 -2.72 -7.75 3.90
CA GLN A 63 -4.14 -8.15 3.92
C GLN A 63 -4.86 -7.79 2.61
N ILE A 64 -4.63 -6.58 2.09
CA ILE A 64 -5.20 -6.14 0.80
C ILE A 64 -4.65 -7.01 -0.35
N ASN A 65 -3.34 -7.27 -0.36
CA ASN A 65 -2.72 -8.12 -1.37
C ASN A 65 -3.26 -9.56 -1.35
N LEU A 66 -3.44 -10.13 -0.16
CA LEU A 66 -4.02 -11.47 0.02
C LEU A 66 -5.48 -11.51 -0.43
N ALA A 67 -6.30 -10.53 -0.05
CA ALA A 67 -7.69 -10.44 -0.49
C ALA A 67 -7.80 -10.35 -2.02
N ARG A 68 -6.88 -9.61 -2.66
CA ARG A 68 -6.78 -9.55 -4.11
C ARG A 68 -6.48 -10.92 -4.71
N ILE A 69 -5.44 -11.60 -4.23
CA ILE A 69 -5.03 -12.93 -4.73
C ILE A 69 -6.18 -13.94 -4.57
N ASN A 70 -6.84 -13.96 -3.41
CA ASN A 70 -7.95 -14.87 -3.14
C ASN A 70 -9.19 -14.56 -4.00
N SER A 71 -9.48 -13.28 -4.26
CA SER A 71 -10.56 -12.89 -5.19
C SER A 71 -10.24 -13.20 -6.65
N THR A 72 -9.00 -13.61 -6.97
CA THR A 72 -8.60 -14.01 -8.32
C THR A 72 -8.60 -15.54 -8.50
N ARG A 73 -8.99 -16.31 -7.47
CA ARG A 73 -9.25 -17.75 -7.60
C ARG A 73 -10.75 -17.99 -7.89
N PRO A 74 -11.09 -18.60 -9.03
CA PRO A 74 -12.47 -19.01 -9.34
C PRO A 74 -12.93 -20.16 -8.43
#